data_AF-S0JGD7-F1
#
_entry.id   AF-S0JGD7-F1
#
_cell.length_a   1.000
_cell.length_b   1.000
_cell.length_c   1.000
_cell.angle_alpha   90.00
_cell.angle_beta   90.00
_cell.angle_gamma   90.00
#
_symmetry.space_group_name_H-M   'P 1'
#
loop_
_entity.id
_entity.type
_entity.pdbx_description
1 polymer ?
#
loop_
_entity_poly.entity_id
_entity_poly.type
_entity_poly.pdbx_seq_one_letter_code
_entity_poly.pdbx_strand_id
1 'polypeptide(L)'
;MKRRISMVLAVMCLLLNLSTVSYAAEVAGAQPTAIGGGGTAEPYYINTAKISAGLIIEGNTAYCYSDVVAKKVCFINVVMRLQRKEGTSWHTVSSWVESANAGSKVLSKSFALSTRGTYRVYAIFTVGGEEISCASASKTY
;
A
#
# COMPACT_ATOMS: atom_id res chain seq x y z
N MET A 1 -43.46 24.02 23.55
CA MET A 1 -42.00 24.03 23.82
C MET A 1 -41.39 22.64 24.11
N LYS A 2 -42.12 21.67 24.69
CA LYS A 2 -41.56 20.34 25.05
C LYS A 2 -41.11 19.44 23.86
N ARG A 3 -41.73 19.55 22.68
CA ARG A 3 -41.31 18.78 21.48
C ARG A 3 -39.99 19.26 20.87
N ARG A 4 -39.66 20.55 20.97
CA ARG A 4 -38.40 21.09 20.42
C ARG A 4 -37.20 20.78 21.31
N ILE A 5 -37.40 20.73 22.63
CA ILE A 5 -36.36 20.34 23.60
C ILE A 5 -35.98 18.86 23.45
N SER A 6 -36.96 17.98 23.22
CA SER A 6 -36.70 16.55 22.98
C SER A 6 -35.95 16.29 21.66
N MET A 7 -36.19 17.10 20.62
CA MET A 7 -35.50 16.98 19.34
C MET A 7 -34.06 17.50 19.42
N VAL A 8 -33.79 18.54 20.23
CA VAL A 8 -32.43 19.06 20.46
C VAL A 8 -31.59 18.09 21.31
N LEU A 9 -32.18 17.39 22.28
CA LEU A 9 -31.47 16.36 23.06
C LEU A 9 -31.11 15.14 22.21
N ALA A 10 -32.00 14.70 21.32
CA ALA A 10 -31.77 13.54 20.45
C ALA A 10 -30.65 13.78 19.41
N VAL A 11 -30.51 15.02 18.92
CA VAL A 11 -29.43 15.40 17.98
C VAL A 11 -28.07 15.48 18.69
N MET A 12 -28.03 15.89 19.96
CA MET A 12 -26.81 15.90 20.78
C MET A 12 -26.28 14.49 21.09
N CYS A 13 -27.16 13.49 21.26
CA CYS A 13 -26.72 12.10 21.48
C CYS A 13 -26.17 11.42 20.21
N LEU A 14 -26.54 11.87 19.01
CA LEU A 14 -25.99 11.32 17.76
C LEU A 14 -24.55 11.79 17.50
N LEU A 15 -24.17 12.98 17.97
CA LEU A 15 -22.83 13.56 17.76
C LEU A 15 -21.73 12.90 18.63
N LEU A 16 -22.12 12.12 19.64
CA LEU A 16 -21.20 11.39 20.52
C LEU A 16 -20.78 10.01 19.96
N ASN A 17 -21.36 9.58 18.84
CA ASN A 17 -21.05 8.30 18.18
C ASN A 17 -20.14 8.46 16.95
N LEU A 18 -19.54 9.63 16.75
CA LEU A 18 -18.40 9.78 15.84
C LEU A 18 -17.19 9.14 16.52
N SER A 19 -17.09 7.81 16.41
CA SER A 19 -15.86 7.08 16.66
C SER A 19 -14.75 7.80 15.92
N THR A 20 -13.88 8.47 16.66
CA THR A 20 -12.62 9.00 16.16
C THR A 20 -11.86 7.81 15.57
N VAL A 21 -11.92 7.64 14.25
CA VAL A 21 -11.01 6.75 13.57
C VAL A 21 -9.64 7.38 13.79
N SER A 22 -8.83 6.74 14.61
CA SER A 22 -7.46 7.17 14.84
C SER A 22 -6.73 6.99 13.51
N TYR A 23 -6.52 8.09 12.78
CA TYR A 23 -5.56 8.10 11.69
C TYR A 23 -4.18 8.01 12.33
N ALA A 24 -3.61 6.80 12.40
CA ALA A 24 -2.18 6.67 12.56
C ALA A 24 -1.55 7.42 11.36
N ALA A 25 -0.84 8.50 11.65
CA ALA A 25 -0.09 9.22 10.63
C ALA A 25 0.85 8.22 9.96
N GLU A 26 0.63 7.95 8.67
CA GLU A 26 1.60 7.22 7.88
C GLU A 26 2.89 8.04 7.86
N VAL A 27 3.90 7.57 8.60
CA VAL A 27 5.26 8.07 8.45
C VAL A 27 5.64 7.75 7.00
N ALA A 28 5.67 8.79 6.18
CA ALA A 28 6.28 8.74 4.86
C ALA A 28 7.75 8.35 5.06
N GLY A 29 8.07 7.08 4.82
CA GLY A 29 9.43 6.57 4.81
C GLY A 29 9.86 5.83 6.08
N ALA A 30 9.25 4.67 6.34
CA ALA A 30 9.97 3.59 7.01
C ALA A 30 10.20 2.47 5.99
N GLN A 31 11.30 2.60 5.23
CA GLN A 31 11.92 1.45 4.57
C GLN A 31 12.41 0.49 5.68
N PRO A 32 12.09 -0.81 5.65
CA PRO A 32 13.00 -1.77 6.23
C PRO A 32 14.19 -1.88 5.27
N THR A 33 15.13 -0.94 5.40
CA THR A 33 16.49 -1.15 4.90
C THR A 33 17.11 -2.12 5.89
N ALA A 34 17.08 -3.42 5.59
CA ALA A 34 17.80 -4.41 6.35
C ALA A 34 19.31 -4.16 6.17
N ILE A 35 19.89 -3.35 7.05
CA ILE A 35 21.33 -3.27 7.26
C ILE A 35 21.54 -3.49 8.76
N GLY A 36 22.06 -4.68 9.07
CA GLY A 36 22.75 -5.13 10.27
C GLY A 36 22.56 -4.39 11.59
N GLY A 37 22.09 -5.14 12.59
CA GLY A 37 22.56 -5.03 13.97
C GLY A 37 21.95 -3.92 14.81
N GLY A 38 20.72 -4.15 15.28
CA GLY A 38 20.08 -3.34 16.32
C GLY A 38 18.58 -3.61 16.29
N GLY A 39 18.03 -4.20 17.35
CA GLY A 39 16.66 -4.72 17.40
C GLY A 39 15.62 -3.74 16.88
N THR A 40 15.27 -3.89 15.62
CA THR A 40 14.16 -3.21 14.97
C THR A 40 12.99 -4.19 14.96
N ALA A 41 11.80 -3.73 15.29
CA ALA A 41 10.59 -4.54 15.23
C ALA A 41 10.33 -4.91 13.77
N GLU A 42 10.73 -6.12 13.37
CA GLU A 42 10.41 -6.65 12.05
C GLU A 42 8.93 -7.06 12.02
N PRO A 43 8.21 -6.76 10.93
CA PRO A 43 6.83 -7.19 10.81
C PRO A 43 6.73 -8.72 10.86
N TYR A 44 5.91 -9.23 11.78
CA TYR A 44 5.64 -10.66 11.88
C TYR A 44 4.58 -11.06 10.85
N TYR A 45 5.03 -11.70 9.79
CA TYR A 45 4.16 -12.29 8.78
C TYR A 45 3.87 -13.76 9.12
N ILE A 46 2.65 -14.21 8.88
CA ILE A 46 2.20 -15.58 9.09
C ILE A 46 2.65 -16.44 7.90
N ASN A 47 2.24 -16.07 6.68
CA ASN A 47 2.47 -16.86 5.47
C ASN A 47 3.61 -16.30 4.61
N THR A 48 3.98 -15.04 4.80
CA THR A 48 4.94 -14.32 3.97
C THR A 48 6.33 -14.33 4.59
N ALA A 49 7.37 -14.53 3.79
CA ALA A 49 8.77 -14.46 4.22
C ALA A 49 9.40 -13.10 3.88
N LYS A 50 9.08 -12.57 2.70
CA LYS A 50 9.64 -11.32 2.17
C LYS A 50 8.65 -10.67 1.21
N ILE A 51 8.61 -9.34 1.22
CA ILE A 51 7.99 -8.52 0.17
C ILE A 51 8.94 -7.40 -0.25
N SER A 52 8.81 -6.94 -1.49
CA SER A 52 9.45 -5.71 -1.97
C SER A 52 8.70 -5.09 -3.13
N ALA A 53 8.85 -3.78 -3.29
CA ALA A 53 8.36 -3.01 -4.42
C ALA A 53 9.44 -2.04 -4.90
N GLY A 54 9.56 -1.87 -6.21
CA GLY A 54 10.60 -1.06 -6.86
C GLY A 54 10.06 -0.21 -7.99
N LEU A 55 10.63 0.98 -8.14
CA LEU A 55 10.35 1.89 -9.25
C LEU A 55 11.66 2.46 -9.79
N ILE A 56 11.82 2.32 -11.11
CA ILE A 56 12.87 2.98 -11.88
C ILE A 56 12.17 3.80 -12.97
N ILE A 57 12.67 5.00 -13.25
CA ILE A 57 12.18 5.85 -14.34
C ILE A 57 13.38 6.18 -15.21
N GLU A 58 13.31 5.83 -16.49
CA GLU A 58 14.33 6.14 -17.50
C GLU A 58 13.65 6.81 -18.69
N GLY A 59 14.08 8.03 -19.03
CA GLY A 59 13.37 8.84 -20.02
C GLY A 59 11.91 9.03 -19.60
N ASN A 60 10.98 8.60 -20.46
CA ASN A 60 9.54 8.62 -20.20
C ASN A 60 8.95 7.26 -19.81
N THR A 61 9.78 6.27 -19.47
CA THR A 61 9.30 4.92 -19.14
C THR A 61 9.49 4.64 -17.66
N ALA A 62 8.40 4.29 -16.97
CA ALA A 62 8.42 3.77 -15.61
C ALA A 62 8.51 2.24 -15.65
N TYR A 63 9.54 1.68 -15.03
CA TYR A 63 9.69 0.24 -14.79
C TYR A 63 9.26 -0.06 -13.35
N CYS A 64 8.19 -0.82 -13.24
CA CYS A 64 7.52 -1.17 -11.99
C CYS A 64 7.82 -2.61 -11.62
N TYR A 65 8.25 -2.83 -10.38
CA TYR A 65 8.63 -4.13 -9.86
C TYR A 65 7.92 -4.45 -8.54
N SER A 66 7.53 -5.70 -8.36
CA SER A 66 7.17 -6.25 -7.05
C SER A 66 7.61 -7.71 -6.93
N ASP A 67 8.01 -8.10 -5.72
CA ASP A 67 8.44 -9.46 -5.40
C ASP A 67 7.89 -9.89 -4.04
N VAL A 68 7.36 -11.10 -3.98
CA VAL A 68 6.90 -11.74 -2.76
C VAL A 68 7.42 -13.17 -2.69
N VAL A 69 7.85 -13.56 -1.50
CA VAL A 69 8.24 -14.92 -1.15
C VAL A 69 7.34 -15.40 -0.03
N ALA A 70 6.65 -16.51 -0.23
CA ALA A 70 5.85 -17.20 0.77
C ALA A 70 6.73 -18.19 1.55
N LYS A 71 6.41 -18.43 2.82
CA LYS A 71 7.09 -19.43 3.65
C LYS A 71 6.84 -20.87 3.18
N LYS A 72 5.74 -21.09 2.45
CA LYS A 72 5.36 -22.37 1.84
C LYS A 72 4.59 -22.12 0.54
N VAL A 73 4.57 -23.10 -0.34
CA VAL A 73 3.75 -23.04 -1.57
C VAL A 73 2.29 -22.84 -1.19
N CYS A 74 1.69 -21.76 -1.68
CA CYS A 74 0.29 -21.42 -1.48
C CYS A 74 -0.21 -20.54 -2.62
N PHE A 75 -1.50 -20.19 -2.60
CA PHE A 75 -2.04 -19.20 -3.51
C PHE A 75 -1.48 -17.82 -3.20
N ILE A 76 -0.93 -17.17 -4.21
CA ILE A 76 -0.42 -15.80 -4.17
C ILE A 76 -1.20 -14.99 -5.20
N ASN A 77 -1.73 -13.85 -4.79
CA ASN A 77 -2.27 -12.83 -5.68
C ASN A 77 -1.53 -11.50 -5.47
N VAL A 78 -1.17 -10.83 -6.54
CA VAL A 78 -0.45 -9.54 -6.49
C VAL A 78 -1.22 -8.51 -7.30
N VAL A 79 -1.60 -7.41 -6.65
CA VAL A 79 -2.13 -6.21 -7.29
C VAL A 79 -1.05 -5.13 -7.21
N MET A 80 -0.34 -4.89 -8.32
CA MET A 80 0.68 -3.86 -8.42
C MET A 80 0.09 -2.60 -9.06
N ARG A 81 0.32 -1.44 -8.45
CA ARG A 81 -0.16 -0.14 -8.92
C ARG A 81 0.99 0.82 -9.11
N LEU A 82 1.09 1.43 -10.28
CA LEU A 82 1.85 2.66 -10.45
C LEU A 82 0.96 3.82 -9.99
N GLN A 83 1.43 4.59 -9.02
CA GLN A 83 0.70 5.70 -8.45
C GLN A 83 1.44 7.02 -8.68
N ARG A 84 0.69 8.10 -8.90
CA ARG A 84 1.18 9.48 -8.94
C ARG A 84 0.69 10.24 -7.71
N LYS A 85 1.53 11.11 -7.16
CA LYS A 85 1.15 12.01 -6.07
C LYS A 85 0.40 13.22 -6.62
N GLU A 86 -0.75 13.53 -6.04
CA GLU A 86 -1.54 14.74 -6.32
C GLU A 86 -1.89 15.40 -4.97
N GLY A 87 -1.32 16.58 -4.73
CA GLY A 87 -1.35 17.19 -3.40
C GLY A 87 -0.71 16.28 -2.34
N THR A 88 -1.51 15.82 -1.38
CA THR A 88 -1.10 14.90 -0.31
C THR A 88 -1.47 13.44 -0.60
N SER A 89 -2.23 13.16 -1.66
CA SER A 89 -2.79 11.84 -1.94
C SER A 89 -2.09 11.13 -3.09
N TRP A 90 -2.20 9.80 -3.13
CA TRP A 90 -1.67 8.96 -4.19
C TRP A 90 -2.79 8.40 -5.05
N HIS A 91 -2.68 8.58 -6.37
CA HIS A 91 -3.69 8.19 -7.34
C HIS A 91 -3.13 7.13 -8.28
N THR A 92 -3.90 6.08 -8.55
CA THR A 92 -3.47 4.99 -9.44
C THR A 92 -3.50 5.46 -10.90
N VAL A 93 -2.36 5.36 -11.57
CA VAL A 93 -2.19 5.67 -12.99
C VAL A 93 -2.30 4.41 -13.84
N SER A 94 -1.77 3.29 -13.33
CA SER A 94 -1.88 1.98 -13.96
C SER A 94 -1.91 0.89 -12.89
N SER A 95 -2.53 -0.24 -13.21
CA SER A 95 -2.60 -1.41 -12.32
C SER A 95 -2.45 -2.71 -13.10
N TRP A 96 -1.75 -3.66 -12.49
CA TRP A 96 -1.58 -5.01 -12.99
C TRP A 96 -1.92 -6.00 -11.90
N VAL A 97 -2.55 -7.10 -12.29
CA VAL A 97 -2.93 -8.18 -11.38
C VAL A 97 -2.43 -9.48 -11.95
N GLU A 98 -1.70 -10.25 -11.14
CA GLU A 98 -1.34 -11.62 -11.48
C GLU A 98 -1.38 -12.50 -10.23
N SER A 99 -1.63 -13.78 -10.43
CA SER A 99 -1.68 -14.77 -9.37
C SER A 99 -0.92 -16.03 -9.73
N ALA A 100 -0.52 -16.80 -8.72
CA ALA A 100 0.11 -18.11 -8.89
C ALA A 100 -0.11 -18.99 -7.65
N ASN A 101 -0.07 -20.30 -7.83
CA ASN A 101 0.12 -21.24 -6.72
C ASN A 101 1.61 -21.58 -6.66
N ALA A 102 2.38 -20.86 -5.85
CA ALA A 102 3.84 -20.92 -5.86
C ALA A 102 4.43 -20.51 -4.50
N GLY A 103 5.74 -20.74 -4.34
CA GLY A 103 6.50 -20.22 -3.19
C GLY A 103 6.96 -18.77 -3.36
N SER A 104 6.87 -18.21 -4.56
CA SER A 104 7.18 -16.80 -4.84
C SER A 104 6.44 -16.30 -6.07
N LYS A 105 6.33 -14.97 -6.20
CA LYS A 105 5.79 -14.33 -7.39
C LYS A 105 6.48 -12.99 -7.60
N VAL A 106 6.98 -12.78 -8.82
CA VAL A 106 7.55 -11.52 -9.28
C VAL A 106 6.66 -10.93 -10.37
N LEU A 107 6.44 -9.62 -10.30
CA LEU A 107 5.80 -8.83 -11.35
C LEU A 107 6.79 -7.75 -11.80
N SER A 108 7.02 -7.69 -13.11
CA SER A 108 7.81 -6.64 -13.75
C SER A 108 7.01 -6.11 -14.94
N LYS A 109 6.68 -4.83 -14.91
CA LYS A 109 5.84 -4.16 -15.94
C LYS A 109 6.42 -2.79 -16.23
N SER A 110 6.19 -2.30 -17.45
CA SER A 110 6.54 -0.93 -17.82
C SER A 110 5.29 -0.10 -18.14
N PHE A 111 5.43 1.22 -18.03
CA PHE A 111 4.38 2.17 -18.39
C PHE A 111 5.00 3.46 -18.95
N ALA A 112 4.47 3.94 -20.08
CA ALA A 112 4.92 5.20 -20.68
C ALA A 112 4.24 6.40 -19.99
N LEU A 113 5.05 7.26 -19.39
CA LEU A 113 4.62 8.44 -18.65
C LEU A 113 4.42 9.63 -19.60
N SER A 114 3.20 10.18 -19.60
CA SER A 114 2.85 11.39 -20.36
C SER A 114 2.75 12.65 -19.50
N THR A 115 2.67 12.51 -18.17
CA THR A 115 2.53 13.65 -17.25
C THR A 115 3.66 13.67 -16.24
N ARG A 116 4.28 14.83 -16.05
CA ARG A 116 5.30 15.04 -15.01
C ARG A 116 4.73 14.83 -13.61
N GLY A 117 5.58 14.47 -12.66
CA GLY A 117 5.19 14.36 -11.26
C GLY A 117 5.98 13.33 -10.46
N THR A 118 5.61 13.17 -9.20
CA THR A 118 6.19 12.16 -8.30
C THR A 118 5.37 10.88 -8.36
N TYR A 119 6.06 9.77 -8.64
CA TYR A 119 5.47 8.44 -8.78
C TYR A 119 6.00 7.48 -7.72
N ARG A 120 5.23 6.44 -7.40
CA ARG A 120 5.66 5.26 -6.63
C ARG A 120 4.99 4.01 -7.16
N VAL A 121 5.58 2.84 -6.89
CA VAL A 121 4.86 1.57 -6.97
C VAL A 121 4.23 1.29 -5.62
N TYR A 122 2.98 0.85 -5.62
CA TYR A 122 2.26 0.34 -4.46
C TYR A 122 1.71 -1.04 -4.80
N ALA A 123 2.19 -2.06 -4.11
CA ALA A 123 1.78 -3.45 -4.33
C ALA A 123 0.99 -3.97 -3.13
N ILE A 124 -0.08 -4.70 -3.41
CA ILE A 124 -0.86 -5.46 -2.43
C ILE A 124 -0.67 -6.94 -2.77
N PHE A 125 -0.28 -7.72 -1.77
CA PHE A 125 -0.02 -9.14 -1.86
C PHE A 125 -1.03 -9.88 -1.00
N THR A 126 -1.70 -10.88 -1.56
CA THR A 126 -2.49 -11.86 -0.80
C THR A 126 -1.75 -13.20 -0.86
N VAL A 127 -1.19 -13.65 0.26
CA VAL A 127 -0.34 -14.85 0.37
C VAL A 127 -1.01 -15.87 1.29
N GLY A 128 -1.60 -16.92 0.72
CA GLY A 128 -2.33 -17.92 1.51
C GLY A 128 -3.46 -17.33 2.37
N GLY A 129 -4.09 -16.24 1.90
CA GLY A 129 -5.12 -15.49 2.63
C GLY A 129 -4.60 -14.35 3.51
N GLU A 130 -3.28 -14.20 3.69
CA GLU A 130 -2.67 -13.05 4.37
C GLU A 130 -2.54 -11.87 3.41
N GLU A 131 -3.16 -10.73 3.70
CA GLU A 131 -3.01 -9.50 2.89
C GLU A 131 -1.97 -8.55 3.49
N ILE A 132 -0.98 -8.15 2.69
CA ILE A 132 0.08 -7.21 3.06
C ILE A 132 0.31 -6.24 1.91
N SER A 133 0.72 -5.01 2.21
CA SER A 133 1.09 -4.02 1.19
C SER A 133 2.53 -3.53 1.33
N CYS A 134 3.12 -3.11 0.21
CA CYS A 134 4.46 -2.52 0.16
C CYS A 134 4.49 -1.36 -0.85
N ALA A 135 5.09 -0.24 -0.44
CA ALA A 135 5.35 0.90 -1.32
C ALA A 135 6.84 0.99 -1.65
N SER A 136 7.18 1.30 -2.90
CA SER A 136 8.54 1.66 -3.28
C SER A 136 8.90 3.06 -2.76
N ALA A 137 10.20 3.37 -2.77
CA ALA A 137 10.63 4.77 -2.79
C ALA A 137 10.01 5.51 -3.98
N SER A 138 9.73 6.80 -3.82
CA SER A 138 9.16 7.61 -4.89
C SER A 138 10.24 8.12 -5.86
N LYS A 139 9.86 8.34 -7.13
CA LYS A 139 10.71 8.90 -8.18
C LYS A 139 9.97 10.02 -8.92
N THR A 140 10.67 11.08 -9.28
CA THR A 140 10.09 12.18 -10.08
C THR A 140 10.39 11.93 -11.55
N TYR A 141 9.35 12.01 -12.38
CA TYR A 141 9.43 12.07 -13.84
C TYR A 141 9.25 13.51 -14.32
#